data_AF-A0AAN6SL81-F1
#
_entry.id   AF-A0AAN6SL81-F1
#
_cell.length_a   1.000
_cell.length_b   1.000
_cell.length_c   1.000
_cell.angle_alpha   90.00
_cell.angle_beta   90.00
_cell.angle_gamma   90.00
#
_symmetry.space_group_name_H-M   'P 1'
#
loop_
_entity.id
_entity.type
_entity.pdbx_description
1 polymer ?
#
loop_
_entity_poly.entity_id
_entity_poly.type
_entity_poly.pdbx_seq_one_letter_code
_entity_poly.pdbx_strand_id
1 'polypeptide(L)'
;MVVLGYQEKEGESLTPFYNLITTKSAQLKHSVKPWHKTTNGELASRLYDKERILNYAAALQLVSKKTTIPVPRLIGFGESDDGTAWIEIERTHGGHVEDGGECDECDRIARANGRRFIAEEVIPQLNSLTSDTTGLDGVVIPPLWVTFHDKTAHWPPKKSTSGQPEYVFCHGNLHGHSILMHAETLHVLKVVDWDEAG
;
A
#
# COMPACT_ATOMS: atom_id res chain seq x y z
N MET A 1 12.07 14.07 21.68
CA MET A 1 11.66 14.56 20.35
C MET A 1 11.58 13.34 19.47
N VAL A 2 10.49 12.61 19.60
CA VAL A 2 10.20 11.40 18.87
C VAL A 2 8.77 11.52 18.35
N VAL A 3 8.45 10.97 17.19
CA VAL A 3 7.06 10.67 16.87
C VAL A 3 6.70 9.47 17.73
N LEU A 4 5.60 9.50 18.48
CA LEU A 4 5.04 8.27 19.04
C LEU A 4 4.55 7.45 17.87
N GLY A 5 5.47 6.74 17.23
CA GLY A 5 5.16 5.92 16.08
C GLY A 5 4.20 4.85 16.54
N TYR A 6 3.11 4.68 15.80
CA TYR A 6 2.45 3.40 15.77
C TYR A 6 3.48 2.36 15.29
N GLN A 7 4.20 1.79 16.25
CA GLN A 7 5.06 0.65 16.03
C GLN A 7 4.13 -0.55 16.09
N GLU A 8 3.82 -1.13 14.93
CA GLU A 8 3.14 -2.43 14.92
C GLU A 8 3.91 -3.39 15.84
N LYS A 9 3.26 -3.84 16.91
CA LYS A 9 3.92 -4.73 17.87
C LYS A 9 4.26 -6.03 17.16
N GLU A 10 5.36 -6.66 17.56
CA GLU A 10 5.61 -8.04 17.15
C GLU A 10 4.42 -8.91 17.56
N GLY A 11 4.04 -9.83 16.67
CA GLY A 11 2.91 -10.72 16.90
C GLY A 11 2.00 -10.81 15.68
N GLU A 12 0.90 -11.51 15.89
CA GLU A 12 -0.14 -11.75 14.90
C GLU A 12 -1.32 -10.82 15.16
N SER A 13 -1.81 -10.20 14.10
CA SER A 13 -2.98 -9.34 14.11
C SER A 13 -3.90 -9.71 12.96
N LEU A 14 -5.14 -10.07 13.29
CA LEU A 14 -6.17 -10.28 12.29
C LEU A 14 -6.87 -8.96 12.00
N THR A 15 -6.75 -8.49 10.77
CA THR A 15 -7.53 -7.35 10.26
C THR A 15 -8.73 -7.86 9.45
N PRO A 16 -9.74 -7.02 9.19
CA PRO A 16 -10.84 -7.38 8.28
C PRO A 16 -10.38 -7.70 6.83
N PHE A 17 -9.13 -7.43 6.47
CA PHE A 17 -8.63 -7.50 5.10
C PHE A 17 -7.53 -8.56 4.89
N TYR A 18 -6.75 -8.84 5.93
CA TYR A 18 -5.64 -9.78 5.90
C TYR A 18 -5.23 -10.17 7.32
N ASN A 19 -4.58 -11.34 7.43
CA ASN A 19 -3.81 -11.68 8.61
C ASN A 19 -2.42 -11.05 8.49
N LEU A 20 -1.98 -10.35 9.53
CA LEU A 20 -0.69 -9.68 9.59
C LEU A 20 0.17 -10.32 10.66
N ILE A 21 1.34 -10.81 10.28
CA ILE A 21 2.36 -11.30 11.20
C ILE A 21 3.55 -10.35 11.12
N THR A 22 3.86 -9.70 12.24
CA THR A 22 4.95 -8.75 12.34
C THR A 22 6.07 -9.35 13.21
N THR A 23 7.26 -9.44 12.63
CA THR A 23 8.49 -9.87 13.32
C THR A 23 9.42 -8.68 13.53
N LYS A 24 10.63 -8.90 14.06
CA LYS A 24 11.65 -7.86 14.19
C LYS A 24 12.09 -7.25 12.85
N SER A 25 12.08 -8.03 11.78
CA SER A 25 12.68 -7.65 10.50
C SER A 25 11.72 -7.68 9.32
N ALA A 26 10.54 -8.27 9.49
CA ALA A 26 9.61 -8.50 8.39
C ALA A 26 8.14 -8.31 8.83
N GLN A 27 7.31 -7.98 7.85
CA GLN A 27 5.86 -8.01 7.92
C GLN A 27 5.37 -9.01 6.88
N LEU A 28 4.57 -9.99 7.31
CA LEU A 28 3.91 -10.95 6.45
C LEU A 28 2.41 -10.62 6.44
N LYS A 29 1.90 -10.21 5.28
CA LYS A 29 0.46 -10.06 5.05
C LYS A 29 -0.03 -11.30 4.30
N HIS A 30 -1.06 -11.94 4.81
CA HIS A 30 -1.69 -13.11 4.21
C HIS A 30 -3.17 -12.79 3.96
N SER A 31 -3.65 -12.96 2.73
CA SER A 31 -5.06 -12.75 2.43
C SER A 31 -5.90 -13.73 3.22
N VAL A 32 -7.08 -13.27 3.63
CA VAL A 32 -8.05 -14.09 4.34
C VAL A 32 -9.16 -14.47 3.37
N LYS A 33 -9.67 -15.69 3.52
CA LYS A 33 -10.94 -16.04 2.85
C LYS A 33 -12.08 -15.26 3.51
N PRO A 34 -13.18 -14.98 2.79
CA PRO A 34 -14.33 -14.27 3.36
C PRO A 34 -14.91 -14.98 4.59
N TRP A 35 -14.57 -14.50 5.80
CA TRP A 35 -15.00 -15.14 7.05
C TRP A 35 -15.23 -14.17 8.21
N HIS A 36 -15.94 -13.06 8.00
CA HIS A 36 -16.58 -12.39 9.13
C HIS A 36 -18.00 -11.95 8.78
N LYS A 37 -18.98 -12.48 9.51
CA LYS A 37 -20.29 -11.84 9.62
C LYS A 37 -20.07 -10.52 10.35
N THR A 38 -20.45 -9.40 9.74
CA THR A 38 -20.62 -8.14 10.47
C THR A 38 -21.61 -8.37 11.63
N THR A 39 -21.69 -7.44 12.58
CA THR A 39 -22.74 -7.45 13.62
C THR A 39 -24.16 -7.53 13.05
N ASN A 40 -24.34 -7.26 11.75
CA ASN A 40 -25.61 -7.34 11.03
C ASN A 40 -25.76 -8.63 10.18
N GLY A 41 -24.80 -9.55 10.22
CA GLY A 41 -24.85 -10.83 9.49
C GLY A 41 -24.37 -10.79 8.04
N GLU A 42 -23.86 -9.65 7.54
CA GLU A 42 -23.31 -9.54 6.19
C GLU A 42 -21.86 -10.04 6.15
N LEU A 43 -21.47 -10.70 5.06
CA LEU A 43 -20.08 -11.16 4.87
C LEU A 43 -19.19 -9.94 4.55
N ALA A 44 -18.29 -9.58 5.47
CA ALA A 44 -17.28 -8.54 5.23
C ALA A 44 -15.98 -9.20 4.75
N SER A 45 -15.85 -9.37 3.44
CA SER A 45 -14.53 -9.53 2.80
C SER A 45 -14.28 -8.34 1.89
N ARG A 46 -13.03 -7.90 1.84
CA ARG A 46 -12.65 -6.90 0.85
C ARG A 46 -12.56 -7.59 -0.51
N LEU A 47 -13.15 -6.95 -1.51
CA LEU A 47 -13.05 -7.48 -2.86
C LEU A 47 -11.58 -7.48 -3.27
N TYR A 48 -11.18 -8.52 -4.02
CA TYR A 48 -9.83 -8.67 -4.55
C TYR A 48 -8.74 -8.99 -3.53
N ASP A 49 -9.04 -9.62 -2.38
CA ASP A 49 -8.04 -9.83 -1.32
C ASP A 49 -6.79 -10.59 -1.80
N LYS A 50 -6.95 -11.62 -2.62
CA LYS A 50 -5.83 -12.33 -3.24
C LYS A 50 -5.07 -11.40 -4.19
N GLU A 51 -5.80 -10.76 -5.11
CA GLU A 51 -5.22 -9.92 -6.15
C GLU A 51 -4.52 -8.70 -5.58
N ARG A 52 -5.01 -8.10 -4.49
CA ARG A 52 -4.39 -6.98 -3.78
C ARG A 52 -3.03 -7.35 -3.18
N ILE A 53 -2.89 -8.55 -2.64
CA ILE A 53 -1.61 -9.05 -2.11
C ILE A 53 -0.59 -9.25 -3.25
N LEU A 54 -1.00 -9.87 -4.35
CA LEU A 54 -0.14 -10.05 -5.52
C LEU A 54 0.21 -8.71 -6.20
N ASN A 55 -0.76 -7.81 -6.27
CA ASN A 55 -0.60 -6.45 -6.79
C ASN A 55 0.39 -5.64 -5.95
N TYR A 56 0.37 -5.80 -4.63
CA TYR A 56 1.37 -5.19 -3.75
C TYR A 56 2.79 -5.65 -4.13
N ALA A 57 3.00 -6.95 -4.33
CA ALA A 57 4.30 -7.46 -4.73
C ALA A 57 4.76 -6.91 -6.09
N ALA A 58 3.86 -6.89 -7.08
CA ALA A 58 4.13 -6.33 -8.40
C ALA A 58 4.47 -4.83 -8.33
N ALA A 59 3.74 -4.06 -7.51
CA ALA A 59 3.98 -2.63 -7.33
C ALA A 59 5.34 -2.36 -6.70
N LEU A 60 5.71 -3.12 -5.66
CA LEU A 60 7.04 -3.00 -5.05
C LEU A 60 8.15 -3.33 -6.04
N GLN A 61 7.98 -4.36 -6.87
CA GLN A 61 8.95 -4.71 -7.91
C GLN A 61 9.09 -3.59 -8.96
N LEU A 62 7.98 -3.03 -9.43
CA LEU A 62 7.99 -1.95 -10.42
C LEU A 62 8.65 -0.70 -9.86
N VAL A 63 8.17 -0.21 -8.70
CA VAL A 63 8.61 1.05 -8.11
C VAL A 63 10.08 0.98 -7.71
N SER A 64 10.51 -0.09 -7.05
CA SER A 64 11.92 -0.26 -6.64
C SER A 64 12.89 -0.36 -7.82
N LYS A 65 12.43 -0.89 -8.96
CA LYS A 65 13.26 -1.04 -10.17
C LYS A 65 13.31 0.22 -11.03
N LYS A 66 12.26 1.03 -11.01
CA LYS A 66 12.06 2.13 -11.98
C LYS A 66 12.12 3.52 -11.38
N THR A 67 12.15 3.64 -10.06
CA THR A 67 12.16 4.92 -9.36
C THR A 67 13.21 4.92 -8.25
N THR A 68 13.43 6.08 -7.63
CA THR A 68 14.20 6.24 -6.39
C THR A 68 13.29 6.32 -5.16
N ILE A 69 11.97 6.16 -5.31
CA ILE A 69 11.03 6.20 -4.21
C ILE A 69 11.39 5.07 -3.22
N PRO A 70 11.64 5.39 -1.94
CA PRO A 70 11.95 4.38 -0.96
C PRO A 70 10.68 3.59 -0.63
N VAL A 71 10.73 2.30 -0.90
CA VAL A 71 9.64 1.36 -0.62
C VAL A 71 10.17 0.18 0.22
N PRO A 72 9.31 -0.54 0.95
CA PRO A 72 9.72 -1.76 1.66
C PRO A 72 10.38 -2.73 0.70
N ARG A 73 11.49 -3.35 1.13
CA ARG A 73 12.11 -4.39 0.32
C ARG A 73 11.20 -5.61 0.32
N LEU A 74 10.84 -6.08 -0.86
CA LEU A 74 10.14 -7.35 -1.04
C LEU A 74 11.06 -8.52 -0.64
N ILE A 75 10.60 -9.37 0.28
CA ILE A 75 11.32 -10.57 0.74
C ILE A 75 10.81 -11.79 -0.02
N GLY A 76 9.49 -11.95 -0.10
CA GLY A 76 8.83 -13.05 -0.79
C GLY A 76 7.35 -12.77 -1.01
N PHE A 77 6.73 -13.51 -1.90
CA PHE A 77 5.28 -13.51 -2.10
C PHE A 77 4.87 -14.78 -2.82
N GLY A 78 3.59 -15.13 -2.77
CA GLY A 78 3.09 -16.28 -3.49
C GLY A 78 1.61 -16.56 -3.25
N GLU A 79 1.14 -17.62 -3.88
CA GLU A 79 -0.17 -18.21 -3.62
C GLU A 79 -0.01 -19.40 -2.66
N SER A 80 -1.01 -19.60 -1.83
CA SER A 80 -1.15 -20.76 -0.95
C SER A 80 -2.03 -21.82 -1.64
N ASP A 81 -1.83 -23.10 -1.30
CA ASP A 81 -2.60 -24.23 -1.88
C ASP A 81 -4.12 -24.08 -1.72
N ASP A 82 -4.54 -23.32 -0.72
CA ASP A 82 -5.94 -23.09 -0.40
C ASP A 82 -6.57 -21.94 -1.22
N GLY A 83 -5.82 -21.32 -2.14
CA GLY A 83 -6.26 -20.24 -3.02
C GLY A 83 -6.11 -18.83 -2.45
N THR A 84 -5.53 -18.68 -1.26
CA THR A 84 -5.12 -17.37 -0.72
C THR A 84 -3.76 -16.94 -1.26
N ALA A 85 -3.31 -15.73 -0.94
CA ALA A 85 -2.01 -15.21 -1.32
C ALA A 85 -1.33 -14.57 -0.11
N TRP A 86 0.00 -14.49 -0.16
CA TRP A 86 0.81 -13.88 0.89
C TRP A 86 1.92 -13.02 0.31
N ILE A 87 2.36 -12.05 1.09
CA ILE A 87 3.51 -11.19 0.81
C ILE A 87 4.30 -10.97 2.10
N GLU A 88 5.61 -11.15 2.01
CA GLU A 88 6.57 -10.83 3.05
C GLU A 88 7.44 -9.65 2.60
N ILE A 89 7.48 -8.60 3.42
CA ILE A 89 8.25 -7.38 3.17
C ILE A 89 9.11 -7.04 4.38
N GLU A 90 10.18 -6.28 4.14
CA GLU A 90 10.99 -5.69 5.20
C GLU A 90 10.14 -4.81 6.12
N ARG A 91 10.27 -5.05 7.43
CA ARG A 91 9.70 -4.17 8.44
C ARG A 91 10.51 -2.89 8.54
N THR A 92 9.83 -1.76 8.38
CA THR A 92 10.42 -0.43 8.57
C THR A 92 10.05 0.11 9.93
N HIS A 93 11.04 0.52 10.71
CA HIS A 93 10.83 1.11 12.04
C HIS A 93 10.68 2.63 11.90
N GLY A 94 9.43 3.10 12.00
CA GLY A 94 9.08 4.52 11.93
C GLY A 94 7.72 4.77 12.56
N GLY A 95 7.25 6.01 12.49
CA GLY A 95 5.84 6.36 12.73
C GLY A 95 5.18 6.86 11.45
N HIS A 96 3.87 6.81 11.36
CA HIS A 96 3.16 7.39 10.23
C HIS A 96 3.11 8.92 10.35
N VAL A 97 3.01 9.63 9.22
CA VAL A 97 2.85 11.09 9.23
C VAL A 97 1.61 11.53 10.01
N GLU A 98 0.57 10.71 10.03
CA GLU A 98 -0.71 11.00 10.68
C GLU A 98 -0.74 10.69 12.18
N ASP A 99 0.23 9.95 12.73
CA ASP A 99 0.25 9.53 14.14
C ASP A 99 0.45 10.70 15.12
N GLY A 100 0.83 11.89 14.62
CA GLY A 100 1.18 13.03 15.44
C GLY A 100 2.57 12.87 16.06
N GLY A 101 3.40 13.92 15.97
CA GLY A 101 4.67 13.95 16.69
C GLY A 101 4.48 14.04 18.21
N GLU A 102 5.52 13.81 19.02
CA GLU A 102 5.52 14.10 20.48
C GLU A 102 5.16 15.55 20.81
N CYS A 103 5.16 16.44 19.82
CA CYS A 103 4.86 17.83 19.95
C CYS A 103 4.11 18.35 18.72
N ASP A 104 3.26 19.37 18.90
CA ASP A 104 2.51 19.99 17.79
C ASP A 104 3.43 20.50 16.67
N GLU A 105 4.59 21.04 17.03
CA GLU A 105 5.59 21.49 16.08
C GLU A 105 6.22 20.32 15.30
N CYS A 106 6.39 19.18 15.95
CA CYS A 106 6.92 17.95 15.37
C CYS A 106 5.95 17.39 14.33
N ASP A 107 4.65 17.35 14.65
CA ASP A 107 3.59 16.98 13.70
C ASP A 107 3.57 17.93 12.50
N ARG A 108 3.64 19.24 12.73
CA ARG A 108 3.69 20.26 11.67
C ARG A 108 4.87 20.04 10.72
N ILE A 109 6.06 19.78 11.27
CA ILE A 109 7.27 19.51 10.48
C ILE A 109 7.14 18.19 9.71
N ALA A 110 6.67 17.11 10.34
CA ALA A 110 6.48 15.82 9.70
C ALA A 110 5.51 15.91 8.51
N ARG A 111 4.36 16.57 8.69
CA ARG A 111 3.39 16.81 7.61
C ARG A 111 3.97 17.65 6.49
N ALA A 112 4.72 18.70 6.82
CA ALA A 112 5.37 19.54 5.82
C ALA A 112 6.42 18.76 5.00
N ASN A 113 7.25 17.96 5.67
CA ASN A 113 8.24 17.10 5.03
C ASN A 113 7.59 16.04 4.15
N GLY A 114 6.56 15.35 4.64
CA GLY A 114 5.79 14.37 3.88
C GLY A 114 5.14 14.99 2.64
N ARG A 115 4.46 16.13 2.79
CA ARG A 115 3.84 16.85 1.66
C ARG A 115 4.86 17.24 0.60
N ARG A 116 6.02 17.79 1.02
CA ARG A 116 7.10 18.16 0.11
C ARG A 116 7.63 16.94 -0.63
N PHE A 117 7.93 15.86 0.09
CA PHE A 117 8.41 14.61 -0.49
C PHE A 117 7.42 14.03 -1.52
N ILE A 118 6.13 14.03 -1.23
CA ILE A 118 5.12 13.56 -2.19
C ILE A 118 5.08 14.44 -3.44
N ALA A 119 5.05 15.76 -3.28
CA ALA A 119 4.90 16.68 -4.39
C ALA A 119 6.15 16.76 -5.29
N GLU A 120 7.33 16.71 -4.68
CA GLU A 120 8.60 16.94 -5.37
C GLU A 120 9.28 15.64 -5.82
N GLU A 121 9.08 14.53 -5.11
CA GLU A 121 9.79 13.26 -5.39
C GLU A 121 8.85 12.16 -5.89
N VAL A 122 7.73 11.90 -5.19
CA VAL A 122 6.88 10.73 -5.48
C VAL A 122 6.02 10.94 -6.73
N ILE A 123 5.18 11.98 -6.76
CA ILE A 123 4.24 12.20 -7.87
C ILE A 123 4.96 12.33 -9.22
N PRO A 124 6.06 13.12 -9.36
CA PRO A 124 6.74 13.22 -10.64
C PRO A 124 7.30 11.88 -11.15
N GLN A 125 7.84 11.06 -10.25
CA GLN A 125 8.38 9.75 -10.61
C GLN A 125 7.29 8.75 -10.98
N LEU A 126 6.18 8.70 -10.22
CA LEU A 126 5.03 7.86 -10.58
C LEU A 126 4.41 8.27 -11.92
N ASN A 127 4.29 9.58 -12.18
CA ASN A 127 3.80 10.11 -13.46
C ASN A 127 4.72 9.76 -14.64
N SER A 128 6.00 9.48 -14.41
CA SER A 128 6.93 9.04 -15.46
C SER A 128 6.77 7.57 -15.84
N LEU A 129 6.08 6.78 -15.00
CA LEU A 129 5.75 5.39 -15.27
C LEU A 129 4.44 5.35 -16.06
N THR A 130 4.56 5.27 -17.38
CA THR A 130 3.41 5.33 -18.30
C THR A 130 3.13 4.01 -19.01
N SER A 131 1.86 3.76 -19.33
CA SER A 131 1.39 2.58 -20.06
C SER A 131 0.29 2.94 -21.05
N ASP A 132 0.17 2.18 -22.14
CA ASP A 132 -0.97 2.26 -23.06
C ASP A 132 -2.16 1.40 -22.58
N THR A 133 -2.00 0.69 -21.47
CA THR A 133 -3.01 -0.21 -20.89
C THR A 133 -3.08 0.00 -19.38
N THR A 134 -4.29 0.17 -18.83
CA THR A 134 -4.49 0.34 -17.37
C THR A 134 -4.29 -0.96 -16.62
N GLY A 135 -3.93 -0.85 -15.34
CA GLY A 135 -3.77 -2.00 -14.46
C GLY A 135 -2.35 -2.53 -14.47
N LEU A 136 -1.97 -3.14 -13.35
CA LEU A 136 -0.65 -3.69 -13.14
C LEU A 136 -0.70 -5.20 -13.37
N ASP A 137 0.18 -5.72 -14.22
CA ASP A 137 0.19 -7.13 -14.63
C ASP A 137 -1.17 -7.65 -15.12
N GLY A 138 -1.93 -6.77 -15.80
CA GLY A 138 -3.24 -7.09 -16.35
C GLY A 138 -4.40 -7.07 -15.33
N VAL A 139 -4.14 -6.68 -14.09
CA VAL A 139 -5.14 -6.56 -13.03
C VAL A 139 -5.42 -5.09 -12.72
N VAL A 140 -6.70 -4.71 -12.72
CA VAL A 140 -7.14 -3.40 -12.25
C VAL A 140 -7.70 -3.57 -10.86
N ILE A 141 -7.02 -2.98 -9.87
CA ILE A 141 -7.50 -2.90 -8.49
C ILE A 141 -8.20 -1.55 -8.30
N PRO A 142 -9.55 -1.52 -8.21
CA PRO A 142 -10.25 -0.29 -7.88
C PRO A 142 -9.94 0.15 -6.44
N PRO A 143 -9.89 1.48 -6.18
CA PRO A 143 -9.79 2.00 -4.83
C PRO A 143 -10.91 1.49 -3.93
N LEU A 144 -10.64 1.36 -2.62
CA LEU A 144 -11.59 0.86 -1.64
C LEU A 144 -12.98 1.55 -1.71
N TRP A 145 -13.01 2.88 -1.88
CA TRP A 145 -14.26 3.65 -1.98
C TRP A 145 -15.12 3.27 -3.19
N VAL A 146 -14.51 2.87 -4.31
CA VAL A 146 -15.26 2.32 -5.45
C VAL A 146 -15.85 0.98 -5.07
N THR A 147 -15.06 0.08 -4.47
CA THR A 147 -15.53 -1.25 -4.09
C THR A 147 -16.56 -1.25 -2.96
N PHE A 148 -16.72 -0.15 -2.22
CA PHE A 148 -17.82 -0.01 -1.27
C PHE A 148 -19.18 0.11 -1.97
N HIS A 149 -19.23 0.80 -3.11
CA HIS A 149 -20.46 1.07 -3.85
C HIS A 149 -20.69 0.13 -5.03
N ASP A 150 -19.62 -0.29 -5.69
CA ASP A 150 -19.65 -1.17 -6.85
C ASP A 150 -18.98 -2.50 -6.50
N LYS A 151 -19.78 -3.58 -6.55
CA LYS A 151 -19.34 -4.95 -6.24
C LYS A 151 -18.98 -5.75 -7.49
N THR A 152 -18.73 -5.07 -8.61
CA THR A 152 -18.21 -5.68 -9.84
C THR A 152 -17.05 -6.61 -9.48
N ALA A 153 -17.11 -7.85 -9.96
CA ALA A 153 -16.13 -8.88 -9.61
C ALA A 153 -14.80 -8.72 -10.37
N HIS A 154 -14.79 -8.02 -11.51
CA HIS A 154 -13.60 -7.81 -12.33
C HIS A 154 -13.71 -6.52 -13.13
N TRP A 155 -12.63 -5.72 -13.11
CA TRP A 155 -12.49 -4.53 -13.93
C TRP A 155 -11.57 -4.82 -15.11
N PRO A 156 -12.08 -4.81 -16.35
CA PRO A 156 -11.24 -5.10 -17.51
C PRO A 156 -10.20 -3.99 -17.71
N PRO A 157 -8.93 -4.33 -18.00
CA PRO A 157 -7.94 -3.38 -18.46
C PRO A 157 -8.45 -2.60 -19.68
N LYS A 158 -8.24 -1.28 -19.66
CA LYS A 158 -8.56 -0.40 -20.78
C LYS A 158 -7.30 -0.10 -21.56
N LYS A 159 -7.39 -0.18 -22.88
CA LYS A 159 -6.33 0.21 -23.79
C LYS A 159 -6.55 1.63 -24.28
N SER A 160 -5.48 2.39 -24.39
CA SER A 160 -5.46 3.73 -24.96
C SER A 160 -6.04 3.70 -26.38
N THR A 161 -6.93 4.64 -26.68
CA THR A 161 -7.51 4.78 -28.02
C THR A 161 -6.50 5.35 -29.01
N SER A 162 -5.52 6.13 -28.55
CA SER A 162 -4.43 6.67 -29.36
C SER A 162 -3.28 5.67 -29.57
N GLY A 163 -3.27 4.58 -28.79
CA GLY A 163 -2.16 3.62 -28.74
C GLY A 163 -0.88 4.19 -28.11
N GLN A 164 -0.96 5.38 -27.51
CA GLN A 164 0.15 6.02 -26.80
C GLN A 164 0.08 5.70 -25.31
N PRO A 165 1.21 5.73 -24.59
CA PRO A 165 1.23 5.47 -23.16
C PRO A 165 0.69 6.68 -22.37
N GLU A 166 -0.64 6.83 -22.34
CA GLU A 166 -1.34 7.96 -21.73
C GLU A 166 -1.78 7.72 -20.29
N TYR A 167 -1.74 6.47 -19.81
CA TYR A 167 -2.03 6.15 -18.42
C TYR A 167 -0.77 6.27 -17.57
N VAL A 168 -0.92 6.82 -16.37
CA VAL A 168 0.16 6.98 -15.40
C VAL A 168 -0.04 6.04 -14.22
N PHE A 169 1.05 5.48 -13.72
CA PHE A 169 1.02 4.62 -12.54
C PHE A 169 0.67 5.44 -11.30
N CYS A 170 -0.27 4.94 -10.49
CA CYS A 170 -0.75 5.59 -9.28
C CYS A 170 -0.55 4.66 -8.08
N HIS A 171 -0.40 5.23 -6.89
CA HIS A 171 -0.38 4.46 -5.63
C HIS A 171 -1.78 3.94 -5.23
N GLY A 172 -2.85 4.61 -5.67
CA GLY A 172 -4.25 4.25 -5.34
C GLY A 172 -4.73 4.66 -3.93
N ASN A 173 -3.81 4.71 -2.95
CA ASN A 173 -4.11 4.97 -1.53
C ASN A 173 -3.05 5.88 -0.83
N LEU A 174 -2.64 6.97 -1.49
CA LEU A 174 -1.56 7.84 -0.98
C LEU A 174 -2.06 8.85 0.05
N HIS A 175 -1.88 8.55 1.34
CA HIS A 175 -2.33 9.35 2.49
C HIS A 175 -1.23 9.40 3.56
N GLY A 176 -1.43 10.12 4.68
CA GLY A 176 -0.38 10.22 5.69
C GLY A 176 -0.07 8.88 6.38
N HIS A 177 -1.04 7.96 6.45
CA HIS A 177 -0.80 6.58 6.88
C HIS A 177 0.07 5.76 5.91
N SER A 178 0.20 6.13 4.64
CA SER A 178 1.09 5.40 3.71
C SER A 178 2.51 5.96 3.66
N ILE A 179 2.84 6.93 4.51
CA ILE A 179 4.16 7.56 4.58
C ILE A 179 4.77 7.28 5.96
N LEU A 180 5.84 6.48 5.98
CA LEU A 180 6.61 6.22 7.18
C LEU A 180 7.69 7.26 7.38
N MET A 181 7.83 7.74 8.62
CA MET A 181 8.73 8.80 9.04
C MET A 181 9.68 8.32 10.13
N HIS A 182 10.91 8.83 10.10
CA HIS A 182 11.84 8.62 11.18
C HIS A 182 11.40 9.45 12.39
N ALA A 183 11.29 8.83 13.56
CA ALA A 183 10.73 9.45 14.75
C ALA A 183 11.50 10.70 15.21
N GLU A 184 12.84 10.68 15.11
CA GLU A 184 13.67 11.81 15.56
C GLU A 184 13.92 12.87 14.47
N THR A 185 14.36 12.47 13.27
CA THR A 185 14.72 13.40 12.19
C THR A 185 13.51 13.94 11.43
N LEU A 186 12.34 13.31 11.56
CA LEU A 186 11.11 13.66 10.83
C LEU A 186 11.31 13.64 9.31
N HIS A 187 12.24 12.82 8.83
CA HIS A 187 12.42 12.56 7.40
C HIS A 187 11.61 11.33 6.97
N VAL A 188 11.16 11.33 5.71
CA VAL A 188 10.48 10.18 5.11
C VAL A 188 11.46 9.01 5.03
N LEU A 189 11.03 7.87 5.57
CA LEU A 189 11.73 6.60 5.46
C LEU A 189 11.28 5.85 4.23
N LYS A 190 9.97 5.56 4.12
CA LYS A 190 9.40 4.74 3.04
C LYS A 190 7.94 5.09 2.77
N VAL A 191 7.50 4.80 1.55
CA VAL A 191 6.08 4.78 1.15
C VAL A 191 5.60 3.32 1.17
N VAL A 192 4.46 3.05 1.82
CA VAL A 192 3.92 1.70 2.08
C VAL A 192 2.47 1.56 1.58
N ASP A 193 1.88 0.37 1.71
CA ASP A 193 0.48 0.09 1.32
C ASP A 193 0.17 0.29 -0.17
N TRP A 194 0.98 -0.35 -1.01
CA TRP A 194 0.87 -0.33 -2.47
C TRP A 194 -0.11 -1.37 -3.04
N ASP A 195 -0.98 -1.96 -2.22
CA ASP A 195 -1.92 -3.00 -2.63
C ASP A 195 -3.02 -2.51 -3.58
N GLU A 196 -3.20 -1.18 -3.68
CA GLU A 196 -4.12 -0.51 -4.62
C GLU A 196 -3.41 0.16 -5.82
N ALA A 197 -2.11 -0.04 -5.97
CA ALA A 197 -1.34 0.65 -7.00
C ALA A 197 -1.61 0.08 -8.42
N GLY A 198 -1.51 0.90 -9.46
CA GLY A 198 -1.79 0.49 -10.84
C GLY A 198 -1.88 1.63 -11.84
#